data_AF-A0A7J2UWW7-F1
#
_entry.id   AF-A0A7J2UWW7-F1
#
_cell.length_a   1.000
_cell.length_b   1.000
_cell.length_c   1.000
_cell.angle_alpha   90.00
_cell.angle_beta   90.00
_cell.angle_gamma   90.00
#
_symmetry.space_group_name_H-M   'P 1'
#
loop_
_entity.id
_entity.type
_entity.pdbx_description
1 polymer ?
#
loop_
_entity_poly.entity_id
_entity_poly.type
_entity_poly.pdbx_seq_one_letter_code
_entity_poly.pdbx_strand_id
1 'polypeptide(L)' 'MEEIGIVSYGAHIPRFRIKAEVIAAVWGKDGAAISRGLGIIEKSVPSIDQDTATISVEAIRAALK' A
#
# COMPACT_ATOMS: atom_id res chain seq x y z
N MET A 1 1.20 37.69 6.49
CA MET A 1 0.76 36.53 5.69
C MET A 1 0.85 35.35 6.64
N GLU A 2 -0.23 34.62 6.88
CA GLU A 2 -0.15 33.40 7.67
C GLU A 2 0.64 32.34 6.90
N GLU A 3 1.45 31.58 7.63
CA GLU A 3 2.24 30.48 7.07
C GLU A 3 1.33 29.24 6.94
N ILE A 4 1.03 28.84 5.70
CA ILE A 4 0.10 27.73 5.40
C ILE A 4 0.92 26.56 4.83
N GLY A 5 0.76 25.38 5.43
CA GLY A 5 1.45 24.17 4.98
C GLY A 5 0.92 22.89 5.61
N ILE A 6 1.40 21.75 5.11
CA ILE A 6 1.14 20.43 5.71
C ILE A 6 2.06 20.28 6.91
N VAL A 7 1.48 20.24 8.11
CA VAL A 7 2.25 20.15 9.37
C VAL A 7 2.56 18.72 9.78
N SER A 8 1.79 17.74 9.28
CA SER A 8 1.99 16.31 9.55
C SER A 8 1.23 15.45 8.54
N TYR A 9 1.58 14.17 8.45
CA TYR A 9 0.84 13.15 7.74
C TYR A 9 0.94 11.80 8.46
N GLY A 10 -0.06 10.95 8.25
CA GLY A 10 -0.11 9.60 8.78
C GLY A 10 -0.25 8.57 7.67
N ALA A 11 0.24 7.36 7.90
CA ALA A 11 0.13 6.27 6.95
C ALA A 11 -0.15 4.95 7.66
N HIS A 12 -0.96 4.12 7.02
CA HIS A 12 -1.18 2.73 7.41
C HIS A 12 -1.14 1.86 6.15
N ILE A 13 -0.31 0.82 6.17
CA ILE A 13 -0.19 -0.13 5.06
C ILE A 13 -0.53 -1.52 5.58
N PRO A 14 -1.47 -2.25 4.93
CA PRO A 14 -1.79 -3.62 5.30
C PRO A 14 -0.56 -4.52 5.39
N ARG A 15 -0.56 -5.43 6.36
CA ARG A 15 0.56 -6.33 6.64
C ARG A 15 0.77 -7.37 5.55
N PHE A 16 -0.31 -7.94 5.01
CA PHE A 16 -0.22 -9.02 4.03
C PHE A 16 0.19 -8.48 2.67
N ARG A 17 0.97 -9.28 1.93
CA ARG A 17 1.56 -8.88 0.65
C ARG A 17 1.60 -10.06 -0.31
N ILE A 18 1.48 -9.76 -1.59
CA ILE A 18 1.66 -10.71 -2.69
C ILE A 18 2.66 -10.12 -3.68
N LYS A 19 3.62 -10.93 -4.12
CA LYS A 19 4.64 -10.47 -5.08
C LYS A 19 4.02 -10.22 -6.46
N ALA A 20 4.49 -9.17 -7.14
CA ALA A 20 4.04 -8.85 -8.49
C ALA A 20 4.35 -9.99 -9.48
N GLU A 21 5.49 -10.68 -9.29
CA GLU A 21 5.87 -11.85 -10.07
C GLU A 21 4.84 -12.99 -9.97
N VAL A 22 4.31 -13.23 -8.77
CA VAL A 22 3.32 -14.28 -8.50
C VAL A 22 1.97 -13.92 -9.11
N ILE A 23 1.54 -12.65 -8.99
CA ILE A 23 0.31 -12.17 -9.64
C ILE A 23 0.42 -12.45 -11.15
N ALA A 24 1.48 -11.95 -11.79
CA ALA A 24 1.66 -12.11 -13.23
C ALA A 24 1.74 -13.58 -13.68
N ALA A 25 2.40 -14.44 -12.91
CA ALA A 25 2.46 -15.88 -13.20
C ALA A 25 1.07 -16.54 -13.18
N VAL A 26 0.20 -16.19 -12.21
CA VAL A 26 -1.20 -16.69 -12.16
C VAL A 26 -2.00 -16.27 -13.41
N TRP A 27 -1.68 -15.12 -13.99
CA TRP A 27 -2.28 -14.63 -15.24
C TRP A 27 -1.57 -15.13 -16.51
N GLY A 28 -0.69 -16.13 -16.42
CA GLY A 28 0.02 -16.70 -17.57
C GLY A 28 1.03 -15.75 -18.23
N LYS A 29 1.57 -14.78 -17.47
CA LYS A 29 2.60 -13.83 -17.93
C LYS A 29 3.97 -14.18 -17.34
N ASP A 30 5.03 -13.67 -17.97
CA ASP A 30 6.36 -13.69 -17.36
C ASP A 30 6.39 -12.75 -16.15
N GLY A 31 6.38 -13.34 -14.96
CA GLY A 31 6.35 -12.60 -13.69
C GLY A 31 7.54 -11.68 -13.49
N ALA A 32 8.74 -12.10 -13.91
CA ALA A 32 9.94 -11.32 -13.75
C ALA A 32 9.97 -10.13 -14.73
N ALA A 33 9.52 -10.33 -15.97
CA ALA A 33 9.36 -9.25 -16.93
C ALA A 33 8.32 -8.22 -16.48
N ILE A 34 7.15 -8.66 -15.98
CA ILE A 34 6.10 -7.75 -15.49
C ILE A 34 6.56 -6.98 -14.26
N SER A 35 7.16 -7.65 -13.26
CA SER A 35 7.66 -6.97 -12.06
C SER A 35 8.70 -5.90 -12.40
N ARG A 36 9.66 -6.20 -13.30
CA ARG A 36 10.63 -5.21 -13.79
C ARG A 36 9.99 -4.09 -14.60
N GLY A 37 9.06 -4.42 -15.50
CA GLY A 37 8.39 -3.43 -16.36
C GLY A 37 7.52 -2.44 -15.58
N LEU A 38 6.91 -2.89 -14.47
CA LEU A 38 6.12 -2.04 -13.58
C LEU A 38 6.95 -1.33 -12.50
N GLY A 39 8.16 -1.81 -12.21
CA GLY A 39 8.94 -1.36 -11.05
C GLY A 39 8.28 -1.73 -9.71
N ILE A 40 7.41 -2.75 -9.69
CA ILE A 40 6.67 -3.19 -8.50
C ILE A 40 7.23 -4.53 -8.04
N ILE A 41 7.66 -4.57 -6.78
CA ILE A 41 8.13 -5.80 -6.13
C ILE A 41 6.93 -6.62 -5.63
N GLU A 42 6.02 -5.95 -4.90
CA GLU A 42 4.87 -6.58 -4.26
C GLU A 42 3.72 -5.58 -4.07
N LYS A 43 2.51 -6.12 -3.88
CA LYS A 43 1.30 -5.36 -3.57
C LYS A 43 0.80 -5.75 -2.18
N SER A 44 0.48 -4.76 -1.36
CA SER A 44 -0.22 -4.96 -0.08
C SER A 44 -1.65 -5.44 -0.30
N VAL A 45 -2.10 -6.37 0.53
CA VAL A 45 -3.45 -6.97 0.50
C VAL A 45 -4.11 -6.72 1.87
N PRO A 46 -5.25 -6.02 1.90
CA PRO A 46 -6.03 -5.87 3.13
C PRO A 46 -6.51 -7.21 3.68
N SER A 47 -6.54 -7.34 5.00
CA SER A 47 -7.28 -8.40 5.69
C SER A 47 -8.80 -8.15 5.63
N ILE A 48 -9.60 -9.14 6.02
CA ILE A 48 -11.07 -9.06 6.01
C ILE A 48 -11.63 -7.91 6.87
N ASP A 49 -10.89 -7.51 7.91
CA ASP A 49 -11.20 -6.44 8.86
C ASP A 49 -10.57 -5.08 8.47
N GLN A 50 -9.93 -4.97 7.29
CA GLN A 50 -9.25 -3.76 6.85
C GLN A 50 -9.98 -3.09 5.69
N ASP A 51 -11.00 -2.30 6.04
CA ASP A 51 -11.70 -1.42 5.12
C ASP A 51 -11.10 0.00 5.09
N THR A 52 -11.67 0.87 4.25
CA THR A 52 -11.23 2.26 4.12
C THR A 52 -11.30 3.01 5.44
N ALA A 53 -12.39 2.85 6.21
CA ALA A 53 -12.56 3.55 7.48
C ALA A 53 -11.48 3.15 8.49
N THR A 54 -11.20 1.85 8.59
CA THR A 54 -10.16 1.29 9.45
C THR A 54 -8.79 1.81 9.05
N ILE A 55 -8.43 1.76 7.76
CA ILE A 55 -7.13 2.24 7.26
C ILE A 55 -6.96 3.74 7.52
N SER A 56 -8.00 4.55 7.31
CA SER A 56 -7.97 6.00 7.57
C SER A 56 -7.78 6.31 9.05
N VAL A 57 -8.49 5.63 9.95
CA VAL A 57 -8.39 5.83 11.40
C VAL A 57 -7.01 5.40 11.91
N GLU A 58 -6.48 4.27 11.44
CA GLU A 58 -5.14 3.82 11.84
C GLU A 58 -4.05 4.77 11.32
N ALA A 59 -4.18 5.29 10.10
CA ALA A 59 -3.24 6.26 9.55
C ALA A 59 -3.19 7.55 10.39
N ILE A 60 -4.35 8.12 10.77
CA ILE A 60 -4.35 9.34 11.60
C ILE A 60 -3.86 9.07 13.02
N ARG A 61 -4.17 7.90 13.60
CA ARG A 61 -3.61 7.49 14.90
C ARG A 61 -2.09 7.40 14.86
N ALA A 62 -1.50 6.97 13.74
CA ALA A 62 -0.06 6.95 13.55
C ALA A 62 0.56 8.36 13.43
N ALA A 63 -0.18 9.36 12.92
CA ALA A 63 0.27 10.75 12.86
C ALA A 63 0.21 11.49 14.21
N LEU A 64 -0.67 11.03 15.10
CA LEU A 64 -0.93 11.66 16.41
C LEU A 64 -0.13 11.05 17.55
N LYS A 65 0.45 9.86 17.35
CA LYS A 65 1.38 9.21 18.29
C LYS A 65 2.76 9.83 18.16
#